data_AF-K2A8N5-F1
#
_entry.id   AF-K2A8N5-F1
#
_cell.length_a   1.000
_cell.length_b   1.000
_cell.length_c   1.000
_cell.angle_alpha   90.00
_cell.angle_beta   90.00
_cell.angle_gamma   90.00
#
_symmetry.space_group_name_H-M   'P 1'
#
loop_
_entity.id
_entity.type
_entity.pdbx_description
1 polymer ?
#
loop_
_entity_poly.entity_id
_entity_poly.type
_entity_poly.pdbx_seq_one_letter_code
_entity_poly.pdbx_strand_id
1 'polypeptide(L)'
;MKLIKCALPLIIFTLLFMPLGTEAVEEKGRVVIVEVNSEIKAGTAQFIKRTLDEAEKQGVSLYLINLNTPGGLLKSTEEITRALLDSGVKTAVFVD
;
A
#
# COMPACT_ATOMS: atom_id res chain seq x y z
N MET A 1 49.20 -18.46 26.05
CA MET A 1 48.05 -19.30 26.46
C MET A 1 47.09 -18.65 27.47
N LYS A 2 47.48 -17.63 28.26
CA LYS A 2 46.58 -16.98 29.24
C LYS A 2 45.57 -15.99 28.63
N LEU A 3 45.96 -15.28 27.56
CA LEU A 3 45.11 -14.31 26.86
C LEU A 3 43.88 -14.93 26.18
N ILE A 4 44.03 -16.14 25.62
CA ILE A 4 42.94 -16.86 24.94
C ILE A 4 41.87 -17.30 25.94
N LYS A 5 42.24 -17.62 27.18
CA LYS A 5 41.31 -18.05 28.23
C LYS A 5 40.43 -16.92 28.76
N CYS A 6 40.87 -15.65 28.67
CA CYS A 6 40.06 -14.48 29.01
C CYS A 6 39.13 -14.05 27.87
N ALA A 7 39.54 -14.25 26.61
CA ALA A 7 38.73 -13.88 25.45
C ALA A 7 37.57 -14.87 25.20
N LEU A 8 37.75 -16.14 25.56
CA LEU A 8 36.76 -17.20 25.35
C LEU A 8 35.40 -16.95 26.03
N PRO A 9 35.31 -16.58 27.33
CA PRO A 9 34.02 -16.28 27.95
C PRO A 9 33.36 -15.03 27.36
N LEU A 10 34.15 -14.05 26.90
CA LEU A 10 33.64 -12.83 26.27
C LEU A 10 32.96 -13.16 24.93
N ILE A 11 33.58 -14.00 24.10
CA ILE A 11 33.03 -14.41 22.81
C ILE A 11 31.75 -15.24 23.01
N ILE A 12 31.74 -16.14 23.99
CA ILE A 12 30.55 -16.95 24.33
C ILE A 12 29.40 -16.05 24.80
N PHE A 13 29.70 -15.03 25.62
CA PHE A 13 28.69 -14.09 26.09
C PHE A 13 28.08 -13.28 24.93
N THR A 14 28.90 -12.80 24.00
CA THR A 14 28.41 -12.06 22.83
C THR A 14 27.58 -12.92 21.88
N LEU A 15 27.95 -14.20 21.72
CA LEU A 15 27.18 -15.17 20.92
C LEU A 15 25.87 -15.57 21.61
N LEU A 16 25.82 -15.62 22.95
CA LEU A 16 24.61 -15.97 23.70
C LEU A 16 23.56 -14.85 23.71
N PHE A 17 24.00 -13.59 23.57
CA PHE A 17 23.15 -12.41 23.55
C PHE A 17 22.84 -11.88 22.14
N MET A 18 23.31 -12.56 21.09
CA MET A 18 22.96 -12.20 19.72
C MET A 18 21.48 -12.54 19.51
N PRO A 19 20.61 -11.55 19.22
CA PRO A 19 19.19 -11.82 19.03
C PRO A 19 19.05 -12.71 17.80
N LEU A 20 18.60 -13.94 18.01
CA LEU A 20 18.26 -14.88 16.95
C LEU A 20 17.03 -14.31 16.23
N GLY A 21 17.26 -13.66 15.08
CA GLY A 21 16.24 -13.28 14.12
C GLY A 21 15.13 -12.40 14.67
N THR A 22 15.27 -11.08 14.50
CA THR A 22 14.07 -10.25 14.38
C THR A 22 13.45 -10.64 13.04
N GLU A 23 12.40 -11.46 13.05
CA GLU A 23 11.52 -11.54 11.89
C GLU A 23 10.97 -10.13 11.71
N ALA A 24 11.43 -9.44 10.68
CA ALA A 24 10.83 -8.16 10.30
C ALA A 24 9.37 -8.48 10.03
N VAL A 25 8.48 -7.99 10.91
CA VAL A 25 7.05 -8.00 10.64
C VAL A 25 6.89 -7.12 9.41
N GLU A 26 6.81 -7.75 8.24
CA GLU A 26 6.44 -7.06 7.01
C GLU A 26 5.06 -6.48 7.27
N GLU A 27 5.01 -5.16 7.48
CA GLU A 27 3.76 -4.44 7.61
C GLU A 27 3.02 -4.64 6.29
N LYS A 28 2.10 -5.62 6.29
CA LYS A 28 1.28 -5.90 5.11
C LYS A 28 0.51 -4.64 4.79
N GLY A 29 0.97 -3.95 3.76
CA GLY A 29 0.41 -2.68 3.32
C GLY A 29 -1.10 -2.77 3.16
N ARG A 30 -1.84 -1.81 3.73
CA ARG A 30 -3.29 -1.79 3.62
C ARG A 30 -3.68 -1.53 2.17
N VAL A 31 -4.59 -2.34 1.64
CA VAL A 31 -5.18 -2.15 0.30
C VAL A 31 -6.64 -1.75 0.46
N VAL A 32 -7.04 -0.68 -0.21
CA VAL A 32 -8.45 -0.30 -0.35
C VAL A 32 -8.95 -0.76 -1.70
N ILE A 33 -10.10 -1.43 -1.73
CA ILE A 33 -10.73 -1.90 -2.97
C ILE A 33 -12.01 -1.09 -3.19
N VAL A 34 -12.16 -0.58 -4.42
CA VAL A 34 -13.32 0.21 -4.84
C VAL A 34 -13.92 -0.41 -6.09
N GLU A 35 -15.22 -0.69 -6.02
CA GLU A 35 -16.00 -1.31 -7.09
C GLU A 35 -16.64 -0.27 -8.00
N VAL A 36 -16.44 -0.40 -9.31
CA VAL A 36 -17.04 0.45 -10.35
C VAL A 36 -17.68 -0.46 -11.39
N ASN A 37 -18.94 -0.83 -11.14
CA ASN A 37 -19.70 -1.83 -11.92
C ASN A 37 -20.82 -1.19 -12.77
N SER A 38 -20.62 0.04 -13.24
CA SER A 38 -21.62 0.80 -13.97
C SER A 38 -21.00 1.84 -14.90
N GLU A 39 -21.83 2.47 -15.74
CA GLU A 39 -21.46 3.63 -16.54
C GLU A 39 -20.80 4.75 -15.71
N ILE A 40 -19.80 5.43 -16.27
CA ILE A 40 -19.07 6.53 -15.66
C ILE A 40 -19.90 7.83 -15.74
N LYS A 41 -20.37 8.30 -14.58
CA LYS A 41 -21.16 9.54 -14.43
C LYS A 41 -20.47 10.50 -13.46
N ALA A 42 -21.03 11.70 -13.31
CA ALA A 42 -20.54 12.68 -12.34
C ALA A 42 -20.51 12.13 -10.90
N GLY A 43 -21.50 11.30 -10.52
CA GLY A 43 -21.53 10.62 -9.23
C GLY A 43 -20.37 9.64 -9.04
N THR A 44 -19.98 8.91 -10.08
CA THR A 44 -18.81 8.01 -10.06
C THR A 44 -17.52 8.79 -9.82
N ALA A 45 -17.36 9.95 -10.47
CA ALA A 45 -16.19 10.80 -10.25
C ALA A 45 -16.13 11.35 -8.81
N GLN A 46 -17.26 11.80 -8.25
CA GLN A 46 -17.31 12.23 -6.85
C GLN A 46 -17.03 11.09 -5.87
N PHE A 47 -17.52 9.89 -6.17
CA PHE A 47 -17.29 8.70 -5.36
C PHE A 47 -15.81 8.31 -5.33
N ILE A 48 -15.15 8.24 -6.49
CA ILE A 48 -13.74 7.90 -6.60
C ILE A 48 -12.86 8.95 -5.90
N LYS A 49 -13.10 10.25 -6.14
CA LYS A 49 -12.34 11.31 -5.45
C LYS A 49 -12.46 11.21 -3.93
N ARG A 50 -13.66 11.00 -3.40
CA ARG A 50 -13.88 10.88 -1.95
C ARG A 50 -13.16 9.67 -1.35
N THR A 51 -13.19 8.53 -2.02
CA THR A 51 -12.59 7.29 -1.53
C THR A 51 -11.08 7.28 -1.68
N LEU A 52 -10.55 7.96 -2.71
CA LEU A 52 -9.13 8.23 -2.88
C LEU A 52 -8.60 9.17 -1.78
N ASP A 53 -9.28 10.27 -1.49
CA ASP A 53 -8.91 11.17 -0.38
C ASP A 53 -8.87 10.44 0.97
N GLU A 54 -9.80 9.51 1.20
CA GLU A 54 -9.83 8.69 2.41
C GLU A 54 -8.66 7.70 2.44
N ALA A 55 -8.35 7.06 1.31
CA ALA A 55 -7.21 6.16 1.16
C ALA A 55 -5.88 6.89 1.44
N GLU A 56 -5.74 8.14 0.98
CA GLU A 56 -4.57 8.97 1.29
C GLU A 56 -4.45 9.27 2.77
N LYS A 57 -5.54 9.72 3.41
CA LYS A 57 -5.56 10.01 4.86
C LYS A 57 -5.23 8.79 5.71
N GLN A 58 -5.60 7.61 5.25
CA GLN A 58 -5.31 6.35 5.93
C GLN A 58 -3.92 5.79 5.65
N GLY A 59 -3.13 6.43 4.77
CA GLY A 59 -1.78 5.96 4.43
C GLY A 59 -1.77 4.58 3.78
N VAL A 60 -2.77 4.26 2.96
CA VAL A 60 -2.86 2.94 2.33
C VAL A 60 -1.77 2.74 1.30
N SER A 61 -1.32 1.50 1.13
CA SER A 61 -0.23 1.17 0.21
C SER A 61 -0.71 1.02 -1.23
N LEU A 62 -1.98 0.66 -1.42
CA LEU A 62 -2.59 0.50 -2.73
C LEU A 62 -4.08 0.86 -2.72
N TYR A 63 -4.49 1.64 -3.70
CA TYR A 63 -5.89 1.88 -4.05
C TYR A 63 -6.23 1.06 -5.30
N LEU A 64 -7.00 -0.01 -5.12
CA LEU A 64 -7.39 -0.93 -6.19
C LEU A 64 -8.80 -0.58 -6.66
N ILE A 65 -8.94 -0.27 -7.95
CA ILE A 65 -10.24 -0.11 -8.59
C ILE A 65 -10.56 -1.41 -9.31
N ASN A 66 -11.64 -2.08 -8.93
CA ASN A 66 -12.24 -3.13 -9.75
C ASN A 66 -13.25 -2.48 -10.71
N LEU A 67 -13.00 -2.62 -12.01
CA LEU A 67 -13.64 -1.83 -13.05
C LEU A 67 -14.38 -2.73 -14.04
N ASN A 68 -15.71 -2.63 -14.04
CA ASN A 68 -16.58 -3.17 -15.06
C ASN A 68 -17.52 -2.06 -15.54
N THR A 69 -17.14 -1.42 -16.65
CA THR A 69 -17.89 -0.29 -17.18
C THR A 69 -17.92 -0.31 -18.71
N PRO A 70 -19.06 0.02 -19.35
CA PRO A 70 -19.11 0.28 -20.79
C PRO A 70 -18.48 1.63 -21.17
N GLY A 71 -17.98 2.40 -20.19
CA GLY A 71 -17.51 3.77 -20.36
C GLY A 71 -18.54 4.78 -19.84
N GLY A 72 -18.57 5.98 -20.41
CA GLY A 72 -19.51 7.03 -20.00
C GLY A 72 -19.00 8.43 -20.34
N LEU A 73 -19.19 9.38 -19.43
CA LEU A 73 -18.84 10.77 -19.65
C LEU A 73 -17.33 10.98 -19.72
N LEU A 74 -16.85 11.55 -20.84
CA LEU A 74 -15.43 11.90 -21.02
C LEU A 74 -14.93 12.84 -19.92
N LYS A 75 -15.71 13.88 -19.60
CA LYS A 75 -15.37 14.83 -18.53
C LYS A 75 -15.17 14.13 -17.17
N SER A 76 -16.07 13.22 -16.81
CA SER A 76 -15.93 12.45 -15.55
C SER A 76 -14.72 11.54 -15.58
N THR A 77 -14.41 10.94 -16.73
CA THR A 77 -13.21 10.12 -16.92
C THR A 77 -11.94 10.96 -16.76
N GLU A 78 -11.85 12.13 -17.40
CA GLU A 78 -10.73 13.06 -17.24
C GLU A 78 -10.55 13.51 -15.79
N GLU A 79 -11.65 13.82 -15.09
CA GLU A 79 -11.62 14.19 -13.68
C GLU A 79 -11.11 13.06 -12.78
N ILE A 80 -11.48 11.81 -13.06
CA ILE A 80 -10.98 10.63 -12.35
C ILE A 80 -9.49 10.45 -12.63
N THR A 81 -9.09 10.46 -13.91
CA THR A 81 -7.69 10.28 -14.30
C THR A 81 -6.78 11.33 -13.67
N ARG A 82 -7.18 12.61 -13.65
CA ARG A 82 -6.42 13.67 -12.97
C ARG A 82 -6.28 13.39 -11.48
N ALA A 83 -7.38 13.06 -10.78
CA ALA A 83 -7.32 12.75 -9.35
C ALA A 83 -6.39 11.57 -9.05
N LEU A 84 -6.40 10.51 -9.86
CA LEU A 84 -5.52 9.35 -9.69
C LEU A 84 -4.05 9.69 -9.98
N LEU A 85 -3.76 10.54 -10.96
CA LEU A 85 -2.40 10.98 -11.29
C LEU A 85 -1.82 11.95 -10.26
N ASP A 86 -2.67 12.78 -9.66
CA ASP A 86 -2.30 13.75 -8.62
C ASP A 86 -2.18 13.08 -7.24
N SER A 87 -2.64 11.85 -7.09
CA SER A 87 -2.66 11.15 -5.80
C SER A 87 -1.28 10.71 -5.32
N GLY A 88 -1.06 10.83 -4.01
CA GLY A 88 0.10 10.27 -3.31
C GLY A 88 0.04 8.75 -3.13
N VAL A 89 -1.13 8.13 -3.35
CA VAL A 89 -1.35 6.68 -3.18
C VAL A 89 -1.24 5.96 -4.52
N LYS A 90 -0.54 4.82 -4.52
CA LYS A 90 -0.45 3.97 -5.72
C LYS A 90 -1.81 3.43 -6.09
N THR A 91 -2.19 3.55 -7.35
CA THR A 91 -3.44 3.01 -7.87
C THR A 91 -3.18 1.86 -8.85
N ALA A 92 -3.98 0.79 -8.73
CA ALA A 92 -4.11 -0.25 -9.74
C ALA A 92 -5.56 -0.36 -10.20
N VAL A 93 -5.76 -0.71 -11.47
CA VAL A 93 -7.09 -0.97 -12.03
C VAL A 93 -7.12 -2.42 -12.49
N PHE A 94 -8.07 -3.18 -11.97
CA PHE A 94 -8.41 -4.51 -12.44
C PHE A 94 -9.67 -4.39 -13.29
N VAL A 95 -9.70 -5.03 -14.46
CA VAL A 95 -10.82 -4.96 -15.39
C VAL A 95 -11.46 -6.33 -15.49
N ASP A 96 -12.76 -6.40 -15.16
CA ASP A 96 -13.61 -7.60 -15.23
C ASP A 96 -14.41 -7.65 -16.53
#